data_AF-A0A8S3UEH6-F1
#
_entry.id   AF-A0A8S3UEH6-F1
#
_cell.length_a   1.000
_cell.length_b   1.000
_cell.length_c   1.000
_cell.angle_alpha   90.00
_cell.angle_beta   90.00
_cell.angle_gamma   90.00
#
_symmetry.space_group_name_H-M   'P 1'
#
loop_
_entity.id
_entity.type
_entity.pdbx_description
1 polymer ?
#
loop_
_entity_poly.entity_id
_entity_poly.type
_entity_poly.pdbx_seq_one_letter_code
_entity_poly.pdbx_strand_id
1 'polypeptide(L)'
;MDSIHCYSRLEGDISSTDDMETTCDVLDPPVVIVGTWKDALTSESDEKIRQNILKVARSMRTWNTDYPLKFIQLEQCLQEKKKELPIIPFKKLEHIAEKTPMPLNGEELILYLKYHHKIKALVYFEDLPDHIILDTQWLSNAFKCIVTARPFRNESIRNQKRWEEFSSRGKLHSVVLERYIKRKTKPFVQTQQGPYPKINGEI
;
A
#
# COMPACT_ATOMS: atom_id res chain seq x y z
N MET A 1 10.49 -33.02 9.31
CA MET A 1 9.73 -33.33 8.07
C MET A 1 8.83 -32.14 7.91
N ASP A 2 9.35 -31.10 7.28
CA ASP A 2 8.80 -29.75 7.42
C ASP A 2 8.17 -29.42 6.08
N SER A 3 6.91 -29.82 5.96
CA SER A 3 6.11 -29.57 4.77
C SER A 3 4.84 -28.87 5.22
N ILE A 4 4.82 -27.55 5.07
CA ILE A 4 3.58 -26.78 5.10
C ILE A 4 3.18 -26.67 3.64
N HIS A 5 2.34 -27.62 3.24
CA HIS A 5 1.86 -27.81 1.88
C HIS A 5 0.88 -26.70 1.52
N CYS A 6 1.26 -25.86 0.55
CA CYS A 6 0.29 -25.02 -0.15
C CYS A 6 0.69 -24.84 -1.62
N TYR A 7 0.26 -25.79 -2.44
CA TYR A 7 0.06 -25.54 -3.86
C TYR A 7 -0.98 -26.52 -4.38
N SER A 8 -2.22 -26.06 -4.56
CA SER A 8 -3.24 -26.71 -5.39
C SER A 8 -4.46 -25.79 -5.52
N ARG A 9 -4.38 -24.71 -6.32
CA ARG A 9 -5.54 -24.21 -7.08
C ARG A 9 -5.18 -23.21 -8.18
N LEU A 10 -4.33 -23.61 -9.10
CA LEU A 10 -4.27 -22.97 -10.42
C LEU A 10 -4.66 -23.90 -11.58
N GLU A 11 -5.11 -25.14 -11.32
CA GLU A 11 -5.56 -26.04 -12.40
C GLU A 11 -6.84 -26.82 -11.99
N GLY A 12 -7.84 -26.81 -12.90
CA GLY A 12 -9.10 -27.60 -12.92
C GLY A 12 -10.32 -26.91 -12.29
N ASP A 13 -11.46 -26.66 -12.95
CA ASP A 13 -11.99 -27.15 -14.22
C ASP A 13 -12.96 -26.13 -14.85
N ILE A 14 -12.93 -26.07 -16.18
CA ILE A 14 -13.96 -25.47 -17.03
C ILE A 14 -15.13 -26.46 -17.08
N SER A 15 -16.26 -26.13 -16.45
CA SER A 15 -17.56 -26.65 -16.89
C SER A 15 -18.59 -25.52 -16.82
N SER A 16 -19.11 -25.19 -17.99
CA SER A 16 -20.11 -24.15 -18.27
C SER A 16 -21.36 -24.25 -17.40
N THR A 17 -21.78 -23.12 -16.83
CA THR A 17 -23.10 -22.53 -17.07
C THR A 17 -22.99 -21.01 -16.90
N ASP A 18 -23.57 -20.29 -17.85
CA ASP A 18 -23.66 -18.84 -17.92
C ASP A 18 -24.12 -18.21 -16.61
N ASP A 19 -23.37 -17.20 -16.14
CA ASP A 19 -23.87 -15.90 -15.68
C ASP A 19 -22.68 -14.96 -15.52
N MET A 20 -22.60 -13.97 -16.42
CA MET A 20 -21.56 -12.93 -16.46
C MET A 20 -21.84 -11.89 -15.38
N GLU A 21 -21.53 -12.22 -14.14
CA GLU A 21 -21.33 -11.22 -13.09
C GLU A 21 -19.84 -11.18 -12.77
N THR A 22 -19.14 -10.21 -13.37
CA THR A 22 -17.75 -9.90 -13.03
C THR A 22 -17.71 -9.35 -11.61
N THR A 23 -17.86 -10.23 -10.62
CA THR A 23 -17.52 -9.91 -9.25
C THR A 23 -16.01 -9.74 -9.26
N CYS A 24 -15.53 -8.49 -9.26
CA CYS A 24 -14.16 -8.21 -8.88
C CYS A 24 -13.93 -8.96 -7.56
N ASP A 25 -13.13 -10.02 -7.60
CA ASP A 25 -12.71 -10.79 -6.42
C ASP A 25 -11.83 -9.89 -5.55
N VAL A 26 -12.47 -8.95 -4.87
CA VAL A 26 -11.89 -8.10 -3.84
C VAL A 26 -11.57 -9.06 -2.72
N LEU A 27 -10.30 -9.42 -2.61
CA LEU A 27 -9.84 -10.15 -1.44
C LEU A 27 -10.01 -9.24 -0.23
N ASP A 28 -10.70 -9.77 0.76
CA ASP A 28 -10.77 -9.23 2.10
C ASP A 28 -9.34 -9.01 2.62
N PRO A 29 -8.92 -7.76 2.94
CA PRO A 29 -7.57 -7.50 3.42
C PRO A 29 -7.33 -8.29 4.72
N PRO A 30 -6.13 -8.85 4.95
CA PRO A 30 -5.87 -9.68 6.11
C PRO A 30 -6.05 -8.84 7.39
N VAL A 31 -6.90 -9.32 8.30
CA VAL A 31 -7.08 -8.68 9.61
C VAL A 31 -6.08 -9.27 10.60
N VAL A 32 -5.06 -8.48 10.93
CA VAL A 32 -4.11 -8.81 11.99
C VAL A 32 -4.55 -8.09 13.27
N ILE A 33 -4.99 -8.86 14.26
CA ILE A 33 -5.34 -8.33 15.58
C ILE A 33 -4.07 -8.38 16.45
N VAL A 34 -3.36 -7.26 16.51
CA VAL A 34 -2.19 -7.11 17.38
C VAL A 34 -2.67 -6.62 18.75
N GLY A 35 -2.72 -7.52 19.73
CA GLY A 35 -2.94 -7.12 21.13
C GLY A 35 -1.61 -6.86 21.81
N THR A 36 -1.44 -5.69 22.42
CA THR A 36 -0.35 -5.43 23.36
C THR A 36 -0.84 -5.62 24.80
N TRP A 37 0.04 -6.02 25.71
CA TRP A 37 -0.28 -6.18 27.13
C TRP A 37 -0.68 -4.86 27.84
N LYS A 38 -0.53 -3.72 27.17
CA LYS A 38 -1.03 -2.41 27.61
C LYS A 38 -2.47 -2.13 27.18
N ASP A 39 -3.05 -2.93 26.29
CA ASP A 39 -4.44 -2.82 25.85
C ASP A 39 -5.40 -3.48 26.86
N ALA A 40 -5.14 -3.29 28.16
CA ALA A 40 -6.09 -3.68 29.19
C ALA A 40 -7.37 -2.87 28.97
N LEU A 41 -8.39 -3.53 28.45
CA LEU A 41 -9.65 -2.91 28.06
C LEU A 41 -10.29 -2.33 29.32
N THR A 42 -10.33 -1.00 29.37
CA THR A 42 -10.78 -0.25 30.53
C THR A 42 -12.31 -0.15 30.59
N SER A 43 -13.02 -0.47 29.50
CA SER A 43 -14.48 -0.37 29.42
C SER A 43 -15.13 -1.60 28.78
N GLU A 44 -16.36 -1.89 29.20
CA GLU A 44 -17.23 -2.92 28.60
C GLU A 44 -17.50 -2.66 27.11
N SER A 45 -17.54 -1.37 26.70
CA SER A 45 -17.68 -0.98 25.30
C SER A 45 -16.50 -1.39 24.42
N ASP A 46 -15.26 -1.28 24.93
CA ASP A 46 -14.06 -1.63 24.15
C ASP A 46 -13.97 -3.15 23.94
N GLU A 47 -14.34 -3.93 24.96
CA GLU A 47 -14.43 -5.38 24.86
C GLU A 47 -15.50 -5.80 23.85
N LYS A 48 -16.65 -5.13 23.82
CA LYS A 48 -17.70 -5.39 22.82
C LYS A 48 -17.23 -5.11 21.40
N ILE A 49 -16.47 -4.02 21.19
CA ILE A 49 -15.88 -3.70 19.89
C ILE A 49 -14.87 -4.77 19.49
N ARG A 50 -13.97 -5.17 20.41
CA ARG A 50 -12.97 -6.21 20.15
C ARG A 50 -13.62 -7.54 19.75
N GLN A 51 -14.66 -7.96 20.45
CA GLN A 51 -15.39 -9.19 20.13
C GLN A 51 -16.07 -9.12 18.76
N ASN A 52 -16.63 -7.96 18.40
CA ASN A 52 -17.20 -7.74 17.08
C ASN A 52 -16.13 -7.80 15.98
N ILE A 53 -14.97 -7.16 16.17
CA ILE A 53 -13.84 -7.22 15.23
C ILE A 53 -13.38 -8.68 15.06
N LEU A 54 -13.23 -9.43 16.16
CA LEU A 54 -12.85 -10.85 16.12
C LEU A 54 -13.88 -11.69 15.36
N LYS A 55 -15.17 -11.44 15.60
CA LYS A 55 -16.27 -12.14 14.91
C LYS A 55 -16.22 -11.88 13.41
N VAL A 56 -16.01 -10.63 12.99
CA VAL A 56 -15.88 -10.27 11.56
C VAL A 56 -14.62 -10.89 10.97
N ALA A 57 -13.47 -10.75 11.63
CA ALA A 57 -12.19 -11.28 11.16
C ALA A 57 -12.25 -12.79 10.89
N ARG A 58 -12.84 -13.57 11.80
CA ARG A 58 -13.02 -15.02 11.65
C ARG A 58 -13.97 -15.42 10.52
N SER A 59 -14.83 -14.51 10.07
CA SER A 59 -15.75 -14.75 8.95
C SER A 59 -15.12 -14.46 7.58
N MET A 60 -13.94 -13.84 7.54
CA MET A 60 -13.25 -13.49 6.30
C MET A 60 -12.66 -14.74 5.66
N ARG A 61 -12.69 -14.79 4.32
CA ARG A 61 -12.18 -15.94 3.54
C ARG A 61 -10.67 -16.15 3.70
N THR A 62 -9.97 -15.08 4.07
CA THR A 62 -8.52 -15.04 4.30
C THR A 62 -8.14 -15.45 5.73
N TRP A 63 -9.11 -15.75 6.60
CA TRP A 63 -8.81 -16.22 7.95
C TRP A 63 -8.21 -17.62 7.92
N ASN A 64 -7.08 -17.80 8.62
CA ASN A 64 -6.39 -19.09 8.74
C ASN A 64 -5.96 -19.70 7.38
N THR A 65 -5.79 -18.86 6.34
CA THR A 65 -5.20 -19.29 5.07
C THR A 65 -3.69 -19.32 5.17
N ASP A 66 -3.08 -20.33 4.55
CA ASP A 66 -1.63 -20.44 4.48
C ASP A 66 -1.02 -19.28 3.70
N TYR A 67 0.09 -18.76 4.23
CA TYR A 67 0.81 -17.65 3.63
C TYR A 67 2.27 -18.08 3.37
N PRO A 68 2.77 -17.97 2.13
CA PRO A 68 4.10 -18.47 1.78
C PRO A 68 5.21 -17.81 2.61
N LEU A 69 6.08 -18.60 3.23
CA LEU A 69 7.20 -18.07 4.01
C LEU A 69 8.14 -17.19 3.18
N LYS A 70 8.30 -17.50 1.89
CA LYS A 70 9.06 -16.65 0.95
C LYS A 70 8.49 -15.23 0.85
N PHE A 71 7.16 -15.09 0.89
CA PHE A 71 6.49 -13.80 0.81
C PHE A 71 6.72 -12.98 2.08
N ILE A 72 6.70 -13.63 3.25
CA ILE A 72 7.04 -12.98 4.53
C ILE A 72 8.45 -12.39 4.49
N GLN A 73 9.43 -13.13 3.97
CA GLN A 73 10.82 -12.65 3.91
C GLN A 73 10.97 -11.44 2.99
N LEU A 74 10.39 -11.50 1.80
CA LEU A 74 10.39 -10.36 0.89
C LEU A 74 9.65 -9.15 1.49
N GLU A 75 8.53 -9.38 2.14
CA GLU A 75 7.74 -8.35 2.82
C GLU A 75 8.57 -7.63 3.90
N GLN A 76 9.30 -8.36 4.73
CA GLN A 76 10.20 -7.76 5.73
C GLN A 76 11.25 -6.86 5.08
N CYS A 77 11.92 -7.34 4.03
CA CYS A 77 12.90 -6.54 3.28
C CYS A 77 12.26 -5.29 2.67
N LEU A 78 11.05 -5.39 2.14
CA LEU A 78 10.35 -4.25 1.53
C LEU A 78 9.84 -3.25 2.58
N GLN A 79 9.46 -3.68 3.78
CA GLN A 79 9.06 -2.78 4.86
C GLN A 79 10.21 -1.87 5.31
N GLU A 80 11.44 -2.39 5.34
CA GLU A 80 12.63 -1.58 5.60
C GLU A 80 12.86 -0.56 4.48
N LYS A 81 12.73 -0.98 3.22
CA LYS A 81 12.90 -0.11 2.05
C LYS A 81 11.81 0.94 1.88
N LYS A 82 10.59 0.63 2.30
CA LYS A 82 9.47 1.57 2.30
C LYS A 82 9.76 2.85 3.07
N LYS A 83 10.60 2.80 4.11
CA LYS A 83 11.02 3.98 4.89
C LYS A 83 11.91 4.94 4.10
N GLU A 84 12.66 4.42 3.12
CA GLU A 84 13.58 5.20 2.29
C GLU A 84 12.91 5.66 0.99
N LEU A 85 12.15 4.75 0.35
CA LEU A 85 11.63 4.94 -0.99
C LEU A 85 10.17 4.47 -1.07
N PRO A 86 9.20 5.38 -1.31
CA PRO A 86 7.79 5.01 -1.44
C PRO A 86 7.48 4.29 -2.76
N ILE A 87 8.34 4.44 -3.78
CA ILE A 87 8.25 3.77 -5.09
C ILE A 87 9.60 3.16 -5.41
N ILE A 88 9.60 1.95 -5.98
CA ILE A 88 10.79 1.31 -6.53
C ILE A 88 10.56 0.83 -7.97
N PRO A 89 11.59 0.81 -8.82
CA PRO A 89 11.53 0.14 -10.11
C PRO A 89 11.36 -1.37 -9.94
N PHE A 90 10.67 -2.03 -10.87
CA PHE A 90 10.49 -3.49 -10.87
C PHE A 90 11.83 -4.23 -10.83
N LYS A 91 12.81 -3.82 -11.65
CA LYS A 91 14.17 -4.39 -11.62
C LYS A 91 14.85 -4.32 -10.25
N LYS A 92 14.54 -3.29 -9.45
CA LYS A 92 15.07 -3.17 -8.09
C LYS A 92 14.38 -4.15 -7.16
N LEU A 93 13.07 -4.37 -7.33
CA LEU A 93 12.33 -5.39 -6.61
C LEU A 93 12.86 -6.80 -6.93
N GLU A 94 13.09 -7.12 -8.21
CA GLU A 94 13.68 -8.40 -8.64
C GLU A 94 15.00 -8.65 -7.92
N HIS A 95 15.92 -7.67 -7.95
CA HIS A 95 17.21 -7.78 -7.26
C HIS A 95 17.09 -7.91 -5.74
N ILE A 96 16.05 -7.34 -5.12
CA ILE A 96 15.78 -7.53 -3.68
C ILE A 96 15.28 -8.95 -3.44
N ALA A 97 14.34 -9.43 -4.26
CA ALA A 97 13.77 -10.77 -4.17
C ALA A 97 14.80 -11.89 -4.43
N GLU A 98 15.77 -11.67 -5.31
CA GLU A 98 16.87 -12.63 -5.53
C GLU A 98 17.83 -12.72 -4.32
N LYS A 99 17.90 -11.67 -3.51
CA LYS A 99 18.79 -11.57 -2.35
C LYS A 99 18.17 -12.02 -1.04
N THR A 100 16.89 -12.34 -1.03
CA THR A 100 16.25 -12.90 0.17
C THR A 100 16.79 -14.31 0.43
N PRO A 101 16.76 -14.79 1.69
CA PRO A 101 17.16 -16.16 2.02
C PRO A 101 16.36 -17.21 1.24
N MET A 102 15.12 -16.89 0.85
CA MET A 102 14.29 -17.69 -0.03
C MET A 102 13.88 -16.86 -1.25
N PRO A 103 14.60 -16.97 -2.37
CA PRO A 103 14.32 -16.19 -3.56
C PRO A 103 13.01 -16.62 -4.23
N LEU A 104 12.35 -15.65 -4.86
CA LEU A 104 11.16 -15.86 -5.68
C LEU A 104 11.56 -15.90 -7.15
N ASN A 105 10.98 -16.82 -7.92
CA ASN A 105 11.07 -16.77 -9.38
C ASN A 105 10.14 -15.67 -9.95
N GLY A 106 10.20 -15.43 -11.27
CA GLY A 106 9.41 -14.37 -11.92
C GLY A 106 7.90 -14.54 -11.73
N GLU A 107 7.37 -15.76 -11.83
CA GLU A 107 5.94 -16.03 -11.65
C GLU A 107 5.49 -15.85 -10.19
N GLU A 108 6.28 -16.35 -9.24
CA GLU A 108 6.08 -16.17 -7.80
C GLU A 108 6.10 -14.68 -7.43
N LEU A 109 6.99 -13.89 -8.03
CA LEU A 109 7.10 -12.46 -7.78
C LEU A 109 5.89 -11.69 -8.33
N ILE A 110 5.39 -12.05 -9.51
CA ILE A 110 4.15 -11.48 -10.05
C ILE A 110 2.96 -11.87 -9.18
N LEU A 111 2.87 -13.12 -8.72
CA LEU A 111 1.83 -13.57 -7.81
C LEU A 111 1.87 -12.80 -6.48
N TYR A 112 3.06 -12.58 -5.93
CA TYR A 112 3.29 -11.73 -4.76
C TYR A 112 2.72 -10.33 -5.00
N LEU A 113 3.07 -9.68 -6.11
CA LEU A 113 2.60 -8.33 -6.43
C LEU A 113 1.08 -8.26 -6.59
N LYS A 114 0.47 -9.21 -7.30
CA LYS A 114 -0.99 -9.26 -7.47
C LYS A 114 -1.69 -9.46 -6.13
N TYR A 115 -1.20 -10.36 -5.29
CA TYR A 115 -1.76 -10.59 -3.95
C TYR A 115 -1.66 -9.33 -3.07
N HIS A 116 -0.46 -8.75 -2.94
CA HIS A 116 -0.24 -7.57 -2.11
C HIS A 116 -0.93 -6.31 -2.64
N HIS A 117 -1.17 -6.23 -3.95
CA HIS A 117 -2.01 -5.20 -4.54
C HIS A 117 -3.47 -5.33 -4.11
N LYS A 118 -4.05 -6.54 -4.17
CA LYS A 118 -5.45 -6.79 -3.77
C LYS A 118 -5.70 -6.43 -2.31
N ILE A 119 -4.76 -6.78 -1.42
CA ILE A 119 -4.86 -6.45 0.01
C ILE A 119 -4.41 -5.03 0.36
N LYS A 120 -4.06 -4.21 -0.65
CA LYS A 120 -3.64 -2.80 -0.52
C LYS A 120 -2.37 -2.59 0.32
N ALA A 121 -1.54 -3.62 0.45
CA ALA A 121 -0.25 -3.53 1.12
C ALA A 121 0.77 -2.76 0.26
N LEU A 122 0.70 -2.92 -1.06
CA LEU A 122 1.42 -2.14 -2.07
C LEU A 122 0.50 -1.87 -3.27
N VAL A 123 0.97 -1.09 -4.25
CA VAL A 123 0.27 -0.93 -5.53
C VAL A 123 1.16 -1.40 -6.67
N TYR A 124 0.59 -2.27 -7.50
CA TYR A 124 1.16 -2.77 -8.73
C TYR A 124 0.12 -2.60 -9.84
N PHE A 125 0.54 -2.07 -10.99
CA PHE A 125 -0.30 -1.90 -12.16
C PHE A 125 0.22 -2.82 -13.26
N GLU A 126 -0.59 -3.77 -13.72
CA GLU A 126 -0.19 -4.69 -14.80
C GLU A 126 0.09 -3.92 -16.11
N ASP A 127 -0.67 -2.85 -16.36
CA ASP A 127 -0.48 -1.98 -17.52
C ASP A 127 0.71 -1.01 -17.38
N LEU A 128 1.29 -0.88 -16.18
CA LEU A 128 2.47 -0.06 -15.90
C LEU A 128 3.42 -0.81 -14.95
N PRO A 129 4.02 -1.92 -15.42
CA PRO A 129 4.69 -2.87 -14.54
C PRO A 129 6.04 -2.36 -14.02
N ASP A 130 6.60 -1.32 -14.64
CA ASP A 130 7.94 -0.80 -14.35
C ASP A 130 8.10 -0.23 -12.93
N HIS A 131 6.99 0.14 -12.27
CA HIS A 131 7.01 0.82 -10.99
C HIS A 131 6.08 0.15 -9.97
N ILE A 132 6.64 -0.13 -8.80
CA ILE A 132 5.93 -0.68 -7.65
C ILE A 132 5.86 0.39 -6.56
N ILE A 133 4.64 0.67 -6.09
CA ILE A 133 4.41 1.64 -5.02
C ILE A 133 4.34 0.86 -3.70
N LEU A 134 5.40 0.95 -2.90
CA LEU A 134 5.50 0.29 -1.59
C LEU A 134 4.67 1.01 -0.52
N ASP A 135 4.52 2.32 -0.66
CA ASP A 135 3.76 3.14 0.29
C ASP A 135 2.43 3.63 -0.30
N THR A 136 1.36 2.88 -0.02
CA THR A 136 0.00 3.23 -0.41
C THR A 136 -0.50 4.52 0.25
N GLN A 137 0.00 4.86 1.44
CA GLN A 137 -0.35 6.10 2.12
C GLN A 137 0.32 7.30 1.45
N TRP A 138 1.56 7.16 1.00
CA TRP A 138 2.24 8.18 0.18
C TRP A 138 1.43 8.48 -1.09
N LEU A 139 0.95 7.46 -1.79
CA LEU A 139 0.12 7.63 -2.99
C LEU A 139 -1.20 8.34 -2.67
N SER A 140 -1.89 7.91 -1.60
CA SER A 140 -3.12 8.57 -1.14
C SER A 140 -2.87 10.04 -0.82
N ASN A 141 -1.75 10.36 -0.16
CA ASN A 141 -1.36 11.72 0.16
C ASN A 141 -1.03 12.55 -1.09
N ALA A 142 -0.42 11.95 -2.12
CA ALA A 142 -0.20 12.60 -3.40
C ALA A 142 -1.53 12.98 -4.06
N PHE A 143 -2.51 12.05 -4.11
CA PHE A 143 -3.84 12.35 -4.63
C PHE A 143 -4.56 13.42 -3.80
N LYS A 144 -4.55 13.32 -2.47
CA LYS A 144 -5.11 14.34 -1.58
C LYS A 144 -4.51 15.71 -1.87
N CYS A 145 -3.19 15.79 -2.04
CA CYS A 145 -2.51 17.04 -2.38
C CYS A 145 -3.01 17.64 -3.71
N ILE A 146 -3.26 16.80 -4.72
CA ILE A 146 -3.74 17.23 -6.04
C ILE A 146 -5.20 17.68 -5.97
N VAL A 147 -6.09 16.87 -5.39
CA VAL A 147 -7.54 17.18 -5.37
C VAL A 147 -7.87 18.36 -4.45
N THR A 148 -7.06 18.60 -3.42
CA THR A 148 -7.20 19.77 -2.53
C THR A 148 -6.36 20.96 -2.95
N ALA A 149 -5.71 20.89 -4.12
CA ALA A 149 -4.84 21.93 -4.60
C ALA A 149 -5.62 23.24 -4.81
N ARG A 150 -5.05 24.33 -4.27
CA ARG A 150 -5.59 25.69 -4.42
C ARG A 150 -4.62 26.55 -5.23
N PRO A 151 -5.12 27.54 -5.98
CA PRO A 151 -4.27 28.49 -6.67
C PRO A 151 -3.37 29.23 -5.67
N PHE A 152 -2.14 29.54 -6.11
CA PHE A 152 -1.21 30.35 -5.33
C PHE A 152 -1.56 31.85 -5.46
N ARG A 153 -1.31 32.64 -4.40
CA ARG A 153 -1.69 34.07 -4.35
C ARG A 153 -1.04 34.96 -5.42
N ASN A 154 0.10 34.56 -5.99
CA ASN A 154 0.89 35.37 -6.93
C ASN A 154 1.13 34.61 -8.25
N GLU A 155 0.06 34.10 -8.86
CA GLU A 155 0.16 33.27 -10.06
C GLU A 155 -0.06 34.12 -11.33
N SER A 156 0.70 33.87 -12.41
CA SER A 156 0.52 34.61 -13.67
C SER A 156 -0.90 34.42 -14.23
N ILE A 157 -1.44 35.41 -14.94
CA ILE A 157 -2.79 35.38 -15.55
C ILE A 157 -3.07 34.08 -16.32
N ARG A 158 -2.11 33.62 -17.14
CA ARG A 158 -2.23 32.36 -17.91
C ARG A 158 -2.43 31.13 -17.02
N ASN A 159 -1.76 31.10 -15.87
CA ASN A 159 -1.86 30.01 -14.91
C ASN A 159 -3.12 30.15 -14.05
N GLN A 160 -3.58 31.38 -13.77
CA GLN A 160 -4.84 31.62 -13.09
C GLN A 160 -6.02 31.04 -13.88
N LYS A 161 -6.07 31.27 -15.20
CA LYS A 161 -7.07 30.63 -16.09
C LYS A 161 -7.04 29.10 -16.01
N ARG A 162 -5.84 28.50 -15.95
CA ARG A 162 -5.69 27.03 -15.81
C ARG A 162 -6.16 26.53 -14.44
N TRP A 163 -5.95 27.30 -13.37
CA TRP A 163 -6.49 27.01 -12.05
C TRP A 163 -8.01 27.15 -12.00
N GLU A 164 -8.58 28.12 -12.71
CA GLU A 164 -10.03 28.27 -12.86
C GLU A 164 -10.62 27.07 -13.61
N GLU A 165 -10.01 26.62 -14.72
CA GLU A 165 -10.42 25.40 -15.43
C GLU A 165 -10.31 24.15 -14.55
N PHE A 166 -9.26 24.04 -13.73
CA PHE A 166 -9.14 22.95 -12.75
C PHE A 166 -10.25 23.01 -11.69
N SER A 167 -10.50 24.18 -11.11
CA SER A 167 -11.46 24.35 -10.01
C SER A 167 -12.92 24.22 -10.46
N SER A 168 -13.24 24.71 -11.67
CA SER A 168 -14.61 24.71 -12.20
C SER A 168 -14.98 23.45 -12.99
N ARG A 169 -14.01 22.84 -13.69
CA ARG A 169 -14.26 21.72 -14.63
C ARG A 169 -13.46 20.47 -14.31
N GLY A 170 -12.62 20.48 -13.27
CA GLY A 170 -11.74 19.36 -12.93
C GLY A 170 -10.59 19.14 -13.92
N LYS A 171 -10.31 20.08 -14.83
CA LYS A 171 -9.29 19.91 -15.87
C LYS A 171 -7.89 20.19 -15.32
N LEU A 172 -7.14 19.14 -15.01
CA LEU A 172 -5.75 19.26 -14.53
C LEU A 172 -4.77 19.37 -15.70
N HIS A 173 -4.14 20.53 -15.86
CA HIS A 173 -3.06 20.73 -16.82
C HIS A 173 -1.72 20.28 -16.23
N SER A 174 -0.88 19.58 -17.00
CA SER A 174 0.44 19.09 -16.55
C SER A 174 1.32 20.18 -15.92
N VAL A 175 1.34 21.37 -16.53
CA VAL A 175 2.09 22.53 -16.04
C VAL A 175 1.63 22.98 -14.64
N VAL A 176 0.34 22.85 -14.34
CA VAL A 176 -0.21 23.18 -13.02
C VAL A 176 0.25 22.14 -11.99
N LEU A 177 0.19 20.86 -12.35
CA LEU A 177 0.64 19.75 -11.52
C LEU A 177 2.13 19.84 -11.19
N GLU A 178 2.99 19.97 -12.20
CA GLU A 178 4.44 20.09 -12.03
C GLU A 178 4.82 21.25 -11.11
N ARG A 179 4.17 22.40 -11.29
CA ARG A 179 4.43 23.59 -10.49
C ARG A 179 3.94 23.44 -9.06
N TYR A 180 2.78 22.82 -8.87
CA TYR A 180 2.22 22.53 -7.57
C TYR A 180 3.11 21.56 -6.79
N ILE A 181 3.49 20.44 -7.41
CA ILE A 181 4.42 19.45 -6.86
C ILE A 181 5.75 20.14 -6.54
N LYS A 182 6.40 20.83 -7.49
CA LYS A 182 7.70 21.50 -7.28
C LYS A 182 7.71 22.52 -6.14
N ARG A 183 6.58 23.14 -5.83
CA ARG A 183 6.47 24.06 -4.67
C ARG A 183 6.14 23.34 -3.37
N LYS A 184 5.37 22.26 -3.42
CA LYS A 184 4.95 21.46 -2.25
C LYS A 184 5.92 20.34 -1.87
N THR A 185 6.88 20.00 -2.71
CA THR A 185 8.00 19.08 -2.38
C THR A 185 9.19 19.79 -1.73
N LYS A 186 9.26 21.13 -1.82
CA LYS A 186 10.27 21.93 -1.09
C LYS A 186 10.25 21.83 0.45
N PRO A 187 9.22 21.33 1.16
CA PRO A 187 9.29 21.05 2.60
C PRO A 187 9.43 19.56 2.97
N PHE A 188 9.41 18.60 2.02
CA PHE A 188 9.48 17.18 2.39
C PHE A 188 10.87 16.71 2.85
N VAL A 189 11.90 17.58 2.73
CA VAL A 189 13.28 17.30 3.14
C VAL A 189 13.61 17.84 4.55
N GLN A 190 12.69 18.54 5.24
CA GLN A 190 13.04 19.23 6.50
C GLN A 190 12.15 18.99 7.72
N THR A 191 11.39 17.89 7.79
CA THR A 191 10.74 17.50 9.06
C THR A 191 10.93 16.02 9.38
N GLN A 192 12.18 15.63 9.61
CA GLN A 192 12.47 14.66 10.67
C GLN A 192 12.89 15.41 11.94
N GLN A 193 11.93 16.10 12.55
CA GLN A 193 11.96 16.42 13.98
C GLN A 193 10.57 16.09 14.52
N GLY A 194 10.38 14.81 14.86
CA GLY A 194 9.29 14.39 15.72
C GLY A 194 9.53 14.83 17.18
N PRO A 195 8.50 14.78 18.04
CA PRO A 195 8.46 15.47 19.32
C PRO A 195 9.17 14.73 20.47
N TYR A 196 10.17 13.89 20.17
CA TYR A 196 10.86 13.15 21.22
C TYR A 196 12.13 13.88 21.67
N PRO A 197 12.31 14.11 22.98
CA PRO A 197 13.50 14.76 23.50
C PRO A 197 14.73 13.88 23.22
N LYS A 198 15.81 14.53 22.80
CA LYS A 198 17.13 13.90 22.68
C LYS A 198 17.57 13.47 24.07
N ILE A 199 17.71 12.17 24.27
CA ILE A 199 18.44 11.64 25.42
C ILE A 199 19.92 11.88 25.09
N ASN A 200 20.50 12.92 25.68
CA ASN A 200 21.94 13.13 25.66
C ASN A 200 22.54 12.07 26.61
N GLY A 201 23.07 11.00 26.04
CA GLY A 201 23.98 10.10 26.75
C GLY A 201 25.38 10.71 26.74
N GLU A 202 25.76 11.32 27.86
CA GLU A 202 27.16 11.30 28.27
C GLU A 202 27.41 9.96 28.97
N ILE A 203 28.38 9.22 28.41
CA ILE A 203 29.21 8.11 28.94
C ILE A 203 28.63 7.29 30.10
#